data_AF-A0A235IYH8-F1
#
_entry.id   AF-A0A235IYH8-F1
#
_cell.length_a   1.000
_cell.length_b   1.000
_cell.length_c   1.000
_cell.angle_alpha   90.00
_cell.angle_beta   90.00
_cell.angle_gamma   90.00
#
_symmetry.space_group_name_H-M   'P 1'
#
loop_
_entity.id
_entity.type
_entity.pdbx_description
1 polymer ?
#
loop_
_entity_poly.entity_id
_entity_poly.type
_entity_poly.pdbx_seq_one_letter_code
_entity_poly.pdbx_strand_id
1 'polypeptide(L)'
;MFFGNNQPESGDNKWRGQLDRFVKANQQDLAALFWGLWLANGDSQGTVGIDLQPTPHFVYCPKEQIENLNIKVENRLQEILGIVENHKPELEVVMIGIGKGEIKLIQFAPEPAPPICFEQVGKDVDGLLEALEQRMNETFNL
;
A
#
# COMPACT_ATOMS: atom_id res chain seq x y z
N MET A 1 26.52 22.34 2.02
CA MET A 1 26.22 21.22 2.94
C MET A 1 25.62 20.10 2.12
N PHE A 2 26.28 18.94 2.06
CA PHE A 2 25.77 17.74 1.41
C PHE A 2 25.43 16.73 2.52
N PHE A 3 24.16 16.40 2.67
CA PHE A 3 23.71 15.24 3.45
C PHE A 3 23.14 14.21 2.46
N GLY A 4 24.03 13.63 1.66
CA GLY A 4 23.74 12.42 0.90
C GLY A 4 24.18 11.22 1.73
N ASN A 5 23.31 10.70 2.59
CA ASN A 5 23.52 9.39 3.19
C ASN A 5 23.32 8.34 2.08
N ASN A 6 24.37 8.07 1.31
CA ASN A 6 24.48 6.86 0.52
C ASN A 6 24.70 5.70 1.49
N GLN A 7 23.62 5.20 2.08
CA GLN A 7 23.67 3.92 2.77
C GLN A 7 23.64 2.84 1.67
N PRO A 8 24.63 1.94 1.61
CA PRO A 8 24.63 0.87 0.62
C PRO A 8 23.36 0.03 0.76
N GLU A 9 22.73 -0.32 -0.36
CA GLU A 9 21.55 -1.21 -0.40
C GLU A 9 21.93 -2.58 0.18
N SER A 10 21.78 -2.75 1.48
CA SER A 10 21.71 -4.07 2.09
C SER A 10 20.50 -4.80 1.48
N GLY A 11 20.53 -6.14 1.45
CA GLY A 11 19.41 -6.94 0.97
C GLY A 11 18.07 -6.67 1.69
N ASP A 12 18.10 -5.95 2.81
CA ASP A 12 16.92 -5.50 3.56
C ASP A 12 16.25 -4.25 2.98
N ASN A 13 16.95 -3.43 2.18
CA ASN A 13 16.35 -2.27 1.49
C ASN A 13 15.78 -2.58 0.10
N LYS A 14 16.11 -3.75 -0.48
CA LYS A 14 15.68 -4.10 -1.85
C LYS A 14 14.17 -4.16 -2.02
N TRP A 15 13.46 -4.74 -1.05
CA TRP A 15 12.01 -4.88 -1.12
C TRP A 15 11.31 -3.51 -1.14
N ARG A 16 11.84 -2.53 -0.38
CA ARG A 16 11.31 -1.16 -0.35
C ARG A 16 11.41 -0.50 -1.71
N GLY A 17 12.54 -0.68 -2.40
CA GLY A 17 12.76 -0.17 -3.75
C GLY A 17 11.95 -0.90 -4.82
N GLN A 18 11.78 -2.22 -4.71
CA GLN A 18 10.89 -3.00 -5.58
C GLN A 18 9.42 -2.55 -5.41
N LEU A 19 8.99 -2.34 -4.17
CA LEU A 19 7.66 -1.83 -3.87
C LEU A 19 7.44 -0.43 -4.45
N ASP A 20 8.41 0.48 -4.34
CA ASP A 20 8.30 1.81 -4.96
C ASP A 20 8.17 1.74 -6.48
N ARG A 21 8.93 0.84 -7.12
CA ARG A 21 8.85 0.64 -8.58
C ARG A 21 7.50 0.05 -8.97
N PHE A 22 7.02 -0.94 -8.23
CA PHE A 22 5.70 -1.53 -8.44
C PHE A 22 4.60 -0.48 -8.33
N VAL A 23 4.61 0.32 -7.25
CA VAL A 23 3.62 1.38 -7.02
C VAL A 23 3.65 2.40 -8.16
N LYS A 24 4.84 2.89 -8.53
CA LYS A 24 4.99 3.86 -9.63
C LYS A 24 4.50 3.32 -10.97
N ALA A 25 4.74 2.05 -11.26
CA ALA A 25 4.33 1.42 -12.51
C ALA A 25 2.82 1.15 -12.58
N ASN A 26 2.13 1.09 -11.44
CA ASN A 26 0.74 0.65 -11.34
C ASN A 26 -0.17 1.69 -10.64
N GLN A 27 0.18 2.97 -10.62
CA GLN A 27 -0.56 3.98 -9.83
C GLN A 27 -2.06 4.03 -10.14
N GLN A 28 -2.44 4.03 -11.42
CA GLN A 28 -3.85 4.09 -11.82
C GLN A 28 -4.62 2.85 -11.38
N ASP A 29 -4.09 1.65 -11.65
CA ASP A 29 -4.73 0.38 -11.27
C ASP A 29 -4.79 0.23 -9.74
N LEU A 30 -3.75 0.67 -9.01
CA LEU A 30 -3.74 0.69 -7.55
C LEU A 30 -4.75 1.68 -6.98
N ALA A 31 -4.88 2.87 -7.56
CA ALA A 31 -5.89 3.83 -7.16
C ALA A 31 -7.32 3.31 -7.40
N ALA A 32 -7.53 2.66 -8.54
CA ALA A 32 -8.79 1.98 -8.85
C ALA A 32 -9.10 0.88 -7.82
N LEU A 33 -8.15 -0.03 -7.57
CA LEU A 33 -8.32 -1.13 -6.62
C LEU A 33 -8.58 -0.59 -5.21
N PHE A 34 -7.79 0.39 -4.76
CA PHE A 34 -7.94 1.00 -3.45
C PHE A 34 -9.35 1.58 -3.26
N TRP A 35 -9.85 2.34 -4.25
CA TRP A 35 -11.19 2.89 -4.22
C TRP A 35 -12.28 1.80 -4.22
N GLY A 36 -12.13 0.78 -5.07
CA GLY A 36 -13.06 -0.34 -5.13
C GLY A 36 -13.15 -1.11 -3.80
N LEU A 37 -12.01 -1.38 -3.16
CA LEU A 37 -11.96 -2.01 -1.84
C LEU A 37 -12.52 -1.10 -0.74
N TRP A 38 -12.28 0.21 -0.83
CA TRP A 38 -12.87 1.19 0.09
C TRP A 38 -14.41 1.16 0.04
N LEU A 39 -14.99 1.17 -1.17
CA LEU A 39 -16.44 1.06 -1.37
C LEU A 39 -17.00 -0.26 -0.81
N ALA A 40 -16.29 -1.38 -1.04
CA ALA A 40 -16.72 -2.70 -0.59
C ALA A 40 -16.69 -2.85 0.94
N ASN A 41 -15.75 -2.17 1.62
CA ASN A 41 -15.54 -2.29 3.07
C ASN A 41 -16.47 -1.39 3.91
N GLY A 42 -17.26 -0.51 3.30
CA GLY A 42 -18.38 0.19 3.96
C GLY A 42 -18.03 0.91 5.26
N ASP A 43 -17.09 1.87 5.21
CA ASP A 43 -16.63 2.71 6.34
C ASP A 43 -16.02 1.93 7.52
N SER A 44 -15.74 0.63 7.33
CA SER A 44 -14.99 -0.17 8.28
C SER A 44 -13.56 0.36 8.33
N GLN A 45 -13.23 1.02 9.44
CA GLN A 45 -11.99 1.77 9.64
C GLN A 45 -10.76 0.85 9.56
N GLY A 46 -10.23 0.66 8.36
CA GLY A 46 -9.02 -0.08 8.09
C GLY A 46 -8.45 0.42 6.78
N THR A 47 -7.23 -0.01 6.47
CA THR A 47 -6.57 0.32 5.21
C THR A 47 -6.25 -0.96 4.45
N VAL A 48 -5.91 -0.82 3.18
CA VAL A 48 -5.42 -1.93 2.37
C VAL A 48 -3.91 -2.02 2.54
N GLY A 49 -3.41 -3.22 2.76
CA GLY A 49 -2.00 -3.53 2.81
C GLY A 49 -1.54 -4.37 1.63
N ILE A 50 -0.22 -4.42 1.44
CA ILE A 50 0.47 -5.35 0.57
C ILE A 50 1.39 -6.18 1.46
N ASP A 51 1.08 -7.45 1.68
CA ASP A 51 1.98 -8.38 2.36
C ASP A 51 2.86 -9.09 1.33
N LEU A 52 4.18 -8.92 1.47
CA LEU A 52 5.17 -9.48 0.54
C LEU A 52 5.54 -10.94 0.87
N GLN A 53 5.02 -11.52 1.96
CA GLN A 53 5.39 -12.87 2.39
C GLN A 53 4.18 -13.79 2.63
N PRO A 54 4.32 -15.11 2.38
CA PRO A 54 5.39 -15.78 1.64
C PRO A 54 5.36 -15.46 0.13
N THR A 55 4.21 -15.02 -0.39
CA THR A 55 3.99 -14.55 -1.75
C THR A 55 3.28 -13.20 -1.70
N PRO A 56 3.69 -12.20 -2.51
CA PRO A 56 3.02 -10.90 -2.56
C PRO A 56 1.51 -10.98 -2.81
N HIS A 57 0.72 -10.41 -1.91
CA HIS A 57 -0.74 -10.35 -2.02
C HIS A 57 -1.30 -9.12 -1.28
N PHE A 58 -2.52 -8.72 -1.64
CA PHE A 58 -3.24 -7.67 -0.90
C PHE A 58 -3.87 -8.26 0.36
N VAL A 59 -3.83 -7.48 1.43
CA VAL A 59 -4.45 -7.84 2.71
C VAL A 59 -5.29 -6.68 3.20
N TYR A 60 -6.39 -6.96 3.88
CA TYR A 60 -7.07 -5.93 4.64
C TYR A 60 -6.37 -5.75 5.98
N CYS A 61 -6.09 -4.51 6.35
CA CYS A 61 -5.46 -4.14 7.61
C CYS A 61 -6.49 -3.38 8.47
N PRO A 62 -7.28 -4.08 9.31
CA PRO A 62 -8.19 -3.42 10.24
C PRO A 62 -7.43 -2.46 11.16
N LYS A 63 -8.03 -1.30 11.49
CA LYS A 63 -7.41 -0.31 12.40
C LYS A 63 -6.96 -0.93 13.72
N GLU A 64 -7.80 -1.78 14.33
CA GLU A 64 -7.47 -2.47 15.57
C GLU A 64 -6.16 -3.29 15.48
N GLN A 65 -5.91 -3.94 14.33
CA GLN A 65 -4.70 -4.73 14.14
C GLN A 65 -3.45 -3.83 14.03
N ILE A 66 -3.59 -2.67 13.38
CA ILE A 66 -2.50 -1.70 13.24
C ILE A 66 -2.23 -1.01 14.59
N GLU A 67 -3.26 -0.68 15.37
CA GLU A 67 -3.14 -0.15 16.72
C GLU A 67 -2.46 -1.16 17.66
N ASN A 68 -2.86 -2.43 17.60
CA ASN A 68 -2.23 -3.51 18.37
C ASN A 68 -0.76 -3.69 17.99
N LEU A 69 -0.42 -3.59 16.70
CA LEU A 69 0.97 -3.60 16.25
C LEU A 69 1.74 -2.41 16.82
N ASN A 70 1.17 -1.21 16.75
CA ASN A 70 1.79 0.01 17.28
C ASN A 70 2.11 -0.10 18.77
N ILE A 71 1.22 -0.69 19.58
CA ILE A 71 1.48 -0.96 21.00
C ILE A 71 2.67 -1.90 21.17
N LYS A 72 2.73 -2.99 20.38
CA LYS A 72 3.82 -3.98 20.44
C LYS A 72 5.19 -3.41 20.05
N VAL A 73 5.21 -2.38 19.19
CA VAL A 73 6.45 -1.70 18.78
C VAL A 73 6.68 -0.39 19.52
N GLU A 74 6.23 -0.29 20.77
CA GLU A 74 6.49 0.85 21.67
C GLU A 74 6.01 2.19 21.07
N ASN A 75 4.85 2.20 20.42
CA ASN A 75 4.22 3.37 19.80
C ASN A 75 5.00 4.00 18.63
N ARG A 76 5.88 3.25 17.96
CA ARG A 76 6.70 3.77 16.84
C ARG A 76 5.94 4.01 15.54
N LEU A 77 4.67 3.61 15.43
CA LEU A 77 3.83 3.73 14.23
C LEU A 77 2.78 4.83 14.34
N GLN A 78 2.83 5.69 15.36
CA GLN A 78 1.82 6.74 15.59
C GLN A 78 1.62 7.67 14.39
N GLU A 79 2.69 8.02 13.68
CA GLU A 79 2.59 8.84 12.48
C GLU A 79 1.81 8.13 11.36
N ILE A 80 2.11 6.85 11.12
CA ILE A 80 1.40 6.03 10.12
C ILE A 80 -0.08 5.89 10.49
N LEU A 81 -0.39 5.67 11.77
CA LEU A 81 -1.77 5.62 12.26
C LEU A 81 -2.51 6.94 12.02
N GLY A 82 -1.87 8.06 12.33
CA GLY A 82 -2.44 9.39 12.09
C GLY A 82 -2.74 9.63 10.61
N ILE A 83 -1.88 9.17 9.70
CA ILE A 83 -2.10 9.29 8.26
C ILE A 83 -3.26 8.38 7.80
N VAL A 84 -3.27 7.11 8.23
CA VAL A 84 -4.36 6.17 7.90
C VAL A 84 -5.70 6.67 8.45
N GLU A 85 -5.74 7.33 9.59
CA GLU A 85 -6.98 7.85 10.18
C GLU A 85 -7.52 9.11 9.47
N ASN A 86 -6.64 9.95 8.95
CA ASN A 86 -7.02 11.29 8.44
C ASN A 86 -6.97 11.41 6.91
N HIS A 87 -6.68 10.33 6.19
CA HIS A 87 -6.61 10.34 4.73
C HIS A 87 -7.99 10.56 4.08
N LYS A 88 -7.97 11.04 2.84
CA LYS A 88 -9.17 11.25 2.01
C LYS A 88 -9.17 10.27 0.82
N PRO A 89 -9.87 9.13 0.92
CA PRO A 89 -9.79 8.08 -0.09
C PRO A 89 -10.29 8.51 -1.48
N GLU A 90 -11.07 9.57 -1.55
CA GLU A 90 -11.52 10.18 -2.79
C GLU A 90 -10.45 11.05 -3.49
N LEU A 91 -9.34 11.37 -2.83
CA LEU A 91 -8.25 12.20 -3.34
C LEU A 91 -6.89 11.49 -3.39
N GLU A 92 -6.62 10.60 -2.44
CA GLU A 92 -5.33 9.96 -2.28
C GLU A 92 -5.45 8.47 -1.96
N VAL A 93 -4.39 7.74 -2.29
CA VAL A 93 -4.20 6.35 -1.91
C VAL A 93 -3.31 6.31 -0.69
N VAL A 94 -3.78 5.65 0.36
CA VAL A 94 -2.99 5.32 1.57
C VAL A 94 -3.06 3.83 1.81
N MET A 95 -1.91 3.17 1.76
CA MET A 95 -1.75 1.74 1.94
C MET A 95 -0.52 1.42 2.81
N ILE A 96 -0.44 0.19 3.32
CA ILE A 96 0.71 -0.27 4.10
C ILE A 96 1.40 -1.45 3.40
N GLY A 97 2.66 -1.28 3.00
CA GLY A 97 3.52 -2.39 2.60
C GLY A 97 4.10 -3.10 3.81
N ILE A 98 4.04 -4.42 3.84
CA ILE A 98 4.55 -5.28 4.92
C ILE A 98 5.60 -6.21 4.32
N GLY A 99 6.81 -6.20 4.90
CA GLY A 99 7.91 -7.01 4.39
C GLY A 99 9.00 -7.21 5.43
N LYS A 100 9.44 -8.47 5.59
CA LYS A 100 10.54 -8.85 6.50
C LYS A 100 10.36 -8.37 7.95
N GLY A 101 9.12 -8.33 8.45
CA GLY A 101 8.80 -7.86 9.80
C GLY A 101 8.83 -6.33 9.95
N GLU A 102 8.99 -5.59 8.86
CA GLU A 102 8.89 -4.14 8.82
C GLU A 102 7.63 -3.70 8.07
N ILE A 103 7.22 -2.46 8.29
CA ILE A 103 6.19 -1.80 7.51
C ILE A 103 6.72 -0.58 6.77
N LYS A 104 6.02 -0.22 5.70
CA LYS A 104 6.26 0.98 4.89
C LYS A 104 4.93 1.60 4.49
N LEU A 105 4.78 2.89 4.76
CA LEU A 105 3.64 3.65 4.24
C LEU A 105 3.77 3.81 2.73
N ILE A 106 2.69 3.55 2.01
CA ILE A 106 2.51 3.87 0.61
C ILE A 106 1.47 4.98 0.56
N GLN A 107 1.88 6.17 0.10
CA GLN A 107 0.99 7.32 -0.02
C GLN A 107 1.25 8.04 -1.33
N PHE A 108 0.20 8.30 -2.11
CA PHE A 108 0.26 9.13 -3.31
C PHE A 108 -1.12 9.67 -3.68
N ALA A 109 -1.14 10.84 -4.32
CA ALA A 109 -2.35 11.39 -4.96
C ALA A 109 -2.28 11.08 -6.46
N PRO A 110 -3.11 10.16 -6.98
CA PRO A 110 -3.13 9.84 -8.40
C PRO A 110 -3.80 10.95 -9.23
N GLU A 111 -3.37 11.08 -10.48
CA GLU A 111 -4.06 11.90 -11.49
C GLU A 111 -4.46 10.97 -12.65
N PRO A 112 -5.76 10.69 -12.87
CA PRO A 112 -6.92 11.26 -12.17
C PRO A 112 -7.14 10.67 -10.76
N ALA A 113 -8.07 11.25 -9.99
CA ALA A 113 -8.37 10.83 -8.61
C ALA A 113 -8.89 9.38 -8.53
N PRO A 114 -8.79 8.69 -7.36
CA PRO A 114 -9.13 7.28 -7.23
C PRO A 114 -10.52 6.86 -7.74
N PRO A 115 -11.62 7.61 -7.50
CA PRO A 115 -12.93 7.27 -8.05
C PRO A 115 -12.95 7.24 -9.58
N ILE A 116 -12.24 8.18 -10.21
CA ILE A 116 -12.14 8.28 -11.67
C ILE A 116 -11.22 7.18 -12.20
N CYS A 117 -10.12 6.85 -11.50
CA CYS A 117 -9.31 5.68 -11.87
C CYS A 117 -10.17 4.40 -11.90
N PHE A 118 -11.02 4.20 -10.90
CA PHE A 118 -11.90 3.03 -10.83
C PHE A 118 -12.88 2.98 -12.00
N GLU A 119 -13.53 4.11 -12.33
CA GLU A 119 -14.40 4.22 -13.50
C GLU A 119 -13.67 3.95 -14.82
N GLN A 120 -12.45 4.49 -14.97
CA GLN A 120 -11.66 4.36 -16.20
C GLN A 120 -11.10 2.97 -16.43
N VAL A 121 -10.66 2.28 -15.37
CA VAL A 121 -10.15 0.92 -15.50
C VAL A 121 -11.28 -0.05 -15.87
N GLY A 122 -12.52 0.22 -15.40
CA GLY A 122 -13.72 -0.48 -15.84
C GLY A 122 -13.72 -1.98 -15.55
N LYS A 123 -12.85 -2.43 -14.64
CA LYS A 123 -12.78 -3.80 -14.13
C LYS A 123 -13.47 -3.86 -12.77
N ASP A 124 -13.98 -5.03 -12.43
CA ASP A 124 -14.40 -5.31 -11.06
C ASP A 124 -13.18 -5.42 -10.13
N VAL A 125 -13.45 -5.37 -8.82
CA VAL A 125 -12.43 -5.40 -7.78
C VAL A 125 -11.62 -6.69 -7.85
N ASP A 126 -12.27 -7.84 -8.06
CA ASP A 126 -11.61 -9.15 -8.10
C ASP A 126 -10.63 -9.22 -9.28
N GLY A 127 -11.04 -8.79 -10.48
CA GLY A 127 -10.16 -8.79 -11.65
C GLY A 127 -9.01 -7.77 -11.56
N LEU A 128 -9.19 -6.67 -10.83
CA LEU A 128 -8.10 -5.73 -10.49
C LEU A 128 -7.11 -6.36 -9.52
N LEU A 129 -7.62 -7.02 -8.47
CA LEU A 129 -6.83 -7.67 -7.44
C LEU A 129 -5.97 -8.77 -8.06
N GLU A 130 -6.56 -9.70 -8.82
CA GLU A 130 -5.84 -10.77 -9.50
C GLU A 130 -4.73 -10.23 -10.42
N ALA A 131 -5.05 -9.21 -11.24
CA ALA A 131 -4.09 -8.64 -12.18
C ALA A 131 -2.92 -7.95 -11.48
N LEU A 132 -3.18 -7.21 -10.40
CA LEU A 132 -2.14 -6.53 -9.64
C LEU A 132 -1.30 -7.51 -8.82
N GLU A 133 -1.90 -8.55 -8.23
CA GLU A 133 -1.15 -9.61 -7.54
C GLU A 133 -0.26 -10.39 -8.49
N GLN A 134 -0.72 -10.68 -9.72
CA GLN A 134 0.12 -11.29 -10.73
C GLN A 134 1.35 -10.40 -11.04
N ARG A 135 1.16 -9.10 -11.29
CA ARG A 135 2.26 -8.15 -11.56
C ARG A 135 3.19 -7.97 -10.35
N MET A 136 2.65 -8.03 -9.13
CA MET A 136 3.48 -8.03 -7.91
C MET A 136 4.36 -9.26 -7.87
N ASN A 137 3.79 -10.45 -8.07
CA ASN A 137 4.56 -11.69 -8.10
C ASN A 137 5.68 -11.65 -9.15
N GLU A 138 5.42 -11.11 -10.33
CA GLU A 138 6.46 -10.88 -11.35
C GLU A 138 7.54 -9.90 -10.89
N THR A 139 7.22 -8.89 -10.08
CA THR A 139 8.17 -7.87 -9.62
C THR A 139 9.08 -8.36 -8.48
N PHE A 140 8.56 -9.23 -7.60
CA PHE A 140 9.24 -9.66 -6.37
C PHE A 140 9.82 -11.07 -6.42
N ASN A 141 9.40 -11.92 -7.38
CA ASN A 141 9.93 -13.27 -7.57
C ASN A 141 11.03 -13.37 -8.66
N LEU A 142 11.55 -12.23 -9.15
CA LEU A 142 12.72 -12.13 -10.03
C LEU A 142 14.00 -11.83 -9.24
#